data_AF-A0A932NXF7-F1
#
_entry.id   AF-A0A932NXF7-F1
#
_cell.length_a   1.000
_cell.length_b   1.000
_cell.length_c   1.000
_cell.angle_alpha   90.00
_cell.angle_beta   90.00
_cell.angle_gamma   90.00
#
_symmetry.space_group_name_H-M   'P 1'
#
loop_
_entity.id
_entity.type
_entity.pdbx_description
1 polymer ?
#
loop_
_entity_poly.entity_id
_entity_poly.type
_entity_poly.pdbx_seq_one_letter_code
_entity_poly.pdbx_strand_id
1 'polypeptide(L)'
;MADLKVTKTGVNSKMIQIGSKKLMLASLVLILTIAIGGGAYWWRDKQAKDDRAKNDNEIVQLRQKVANLEKQLIDSKAKLATEKPVVTNTALNQAMIDNVKAVFATGNTQPLEGYMTAKVTVIIAASEGLGERTAAQATADITSYVGGATDAWNFSLPTATINAYKSGDYGQYFPDGALVGKSNNMVISFTFNDVGKISTVFMTNSAQLL
;
A
#
# COMPACT_ATOMS: atom_id res chain seq x y z
N MET A 1 57.69 -44.29 -64.81
CA MET A 1 56.47 -43.46 -64.87
C MET A 1 55.43 -44.21 -65.66
N ALA A 2 54.53 -44.91 -64.98
CA ALA A 2 53.24 -45.34 -65.50
C ALA A 2 52.43 -45.98 -64.37
N ASP A 3 51.15 -45.61 -64.39
CA ASP A 3 49.98 -46.36 -63.97
C ASP A 3 49.52 -46.37 -62.50
N LEU A 4 48.39 -45.68 -62.33
CA LEU A 4 47.54 -45.57 -61.17
C LEU A 4 46.40 -46.59 -61.36
N LYS A 5 46.28 -47.61 -60.50
CA LYS A 5 45.07 -48.45 -60.45
C LYS A 5 44.33 -48.19 -59.13
N VAL A 6 43.30 -47.36 -59.23
CA VAL A 6 42.29 -47.16 -58.19
C VAL A 6 41.15 -48.15 -58.43
N THR A 7 40.95 -49.07 -57.49
CA THR A 7 39.83 -50.01 -57.46
C THR A 7 38.57 -49.29 -56.94
N LYS A 8 37.53 -49.27 -57.77
CA LYS A 8 36.23 -48.65 -57.52
C LYS A 8 35.35 -49.62 -56.72
N THR A 9 35.13 -49.37 -55.43
CA THR A 9 34.10 -50.06 -54.62
C THR A 9 32.80 -49.28 -54.70
N GLY A 10 31.75 -49.93 -55.18
CA GLY A 10 30.42 -49.35 -55.34
C GLY A 10 29.74 -49.11 -54.00
N VAL A 11 29.15 -47.92 -53.84
CA VAL A 11 28.11 -47.67 -52.84
C VAL A 11 26.77 -47.68 -53.56
N ASN A 12 25.89 -48.57 -53.11
CA ASN A 12 24.57 -48.81 -53.64
C ASN A 12 23.61 -47.75 -53.07
N SER A 13 23.26 -46.74 -53.86
CA SER A 13 22.31 -45.70 -53.47
C SER A 13 20.87 -46.15 -53.73
N LYS A 14 20.21 -46.74 -52.73
CA LYS A 14 18.74 -46.82 -52.74
C LYS A 14 18.17 -45.42 -52.49
N MET A 15 17.80 -44.73 -53.57
CA MET A 15 17.00 -43.51 -53.52
C MET A 15 15.65 -43.82 -52.86
N ILE A 16 15.44 -43.33 -51.64
CA ILE A 16 14.10 -43.26 -51.04
C ILE A 16 13.40 -42.07 -51.70
N GLN A 17 12.49 -42.36 -52.62
CA GLN A 17 11.67 -41.37 -53.30
C GLN A 17 10.58 -40.87 -52.33
N ILE A 18 10.95 -39.91 -51.48
CA ILE A 18 10.01 -39.24 -50.59
C ILE A 18 9.18 -38.27 -51.44
N GLY A 19 7.91 -38.61 -51.67
CA GLY A 19 6.99 -37.78 -52.45
C GLY A 19 6.97 -36.32 -51.96
N SER A 20 6.99 -35.38 -52.91
CA SER A 20 7.13 -33.92 -52.71
C SER A 20 6.23 -33.34 -51.61
N LYS A 21 5.04 -33.92 -51.37
CA LYS A 21 4.12 -33.52 -50.29
C LYS A 21 4.67 -33.77 -48.89
N LYS A 22 5.44 -34.85 -48.66
CA LYS A 22 6.03 -35.17 -47.33
C LYS A 22 7.25 -34.29 -47.03
N LEU A 23 8.03 -33.95 -48.06
CA LEU A 23 9.15 -33.00 -47.96
C LEU A 23 8.67 -31.57 -47.70
N MET A 24 7.55 -31.17 -48.33
CA MET A 24 6.92 -29.87 -48.10
C MET A 24 6.32 -29.76 -46.68
N LEU A 25 5.66 -30.82 -46.19
CA LEU A 25 5.11 -30.83 -44.82
C LEU A 25 6.20 -30.76 -43.75
N ALA A 26 7.29 -31.52 -43.93
CA ALA A 26 8.42 -31.52 -42.99
C ALA A 26 9.14 -30.15 -42.94
N SER A 27 9.24 -29.48 -44.09
CA SER A 27 9.78 -28.11 -44.20
C SER A 27 8.88 -27.09 -43.48
N LEU A 28 7.56 -27.21 -43.64
CA LEU A 28 6.58 -26.31 -43.02
C LEU A 28 6.58 -26.43 -41.49
N VAL A 29 6.67 -27.67 -40.98
CA VAL A 29 6.72 -27.96 -39.53
C VAL A 29 8.01 -27.44 -38.91
N LEU A 30 9.15 -27.57 -39.59
CA LEU A 30 10.44 -27.07 -39.11
C LEU A 30 10.46 -25.53 -38.99
N ILE A 31 9.90 -24.83 -39.99
CA ILE A 31 9.77 -23.36 -39.98
C ILE A 31 8.84 -22.89 -38.85
N LEU A 32 7.73 -23.61 -38.62
CA LEU A 32 6.79 -23.32 -37.52
C LEU A 32 7.44 -23.46 -36.14
N THR A 33 8.28 -24.49 -35.91
CA THR A 33 9.01 -24.64 -34.64
C THR A 33 10.06 -23.55 -34.39
N ILE A 34 10.73 -23.05 -35.43
CA ILE A 34 11.70 -21.95 -35.30
C ILE A 34 10.99 -20.61 -35.04
N ALA A 35 9.82 -20.38 -35.64
CA ALA A 35 9.03 -19.18 -35.42
C ALA A 35 8.47 -19.09 -33.98
N ILE A 36 8.08 -20.21 -33.38
CA ILE A 36 7.58 -20.25 -32.00
C ILE A 36 8.72 -20.05 -30.98
N GLY A 37 9.90 -20.64 -31.22
CA GLY A 37 11.08 -20.47 -30.35
C GLY A 37 11.70 -19.07 -30.43
N GLY A 38 11.81 -18.48 -31.63
CA GLY A 38 12.35 -17.14 -31.83
C GLY A 38 11.44 -16.02 -31.32
N GLY A 39 10.12 -16.16 -31.51
CA GLY A 39 9.14 -15.20 -31.02
C GLY A 39 9.08 -15.13 -29.50
N ALA A 40 9.14 -16.27 -28.81
CA ALA A 40 9.14 -16.33 -27.35
C ALA A 40 10.42 -15.73 -26.73
N TYR A 41 11.59 -15.95 -27.33
CA TYR A 41 12.85 -15.39 -26.84
C TYR A 41 12.91 -13.87 -27.03
N TRP A 42 12.41 -13.36 -28.16
CA TRP A 42 12.34 -11.92 -28.43
C TRP A 42 11.30 -11.22 -27.55
N TRP A 43 10.14 -11.85 -27.30
CA TRP A 43 9.11 -11.28 -26.42
C TRP A 43 9.55 -11.25 -24.96
N ARG A 44 10.26 -12.29 -24.48
CA ARG A 44 10.83 -12.32 -23.12
C ARG A 44 11.94 -11.30 -22.91
N ASP A 45 12.83 -11.11 -23.89
CA ASP A 45 13.90 -10.10 -23.79
C ASP A 45 13.34 -8.66 -23.86
N LYS A 46 12.30 -8.45 -24.66
CA LYS A 46 11.61 -7.16 -24.74
C LYS A 46 10.86 -6.84 -23.45
N GLN A 47 10.12 -7.80 -22.89
CA GLN A 47 9.39 -7.65 -21.64
C GLN A 47 10.33 -7.43 -20.44
N ALA A 48 11.47 -8.13 -20.38
CA ALA A 48 12.48 -7.91 -19.35
C ALA A 48 13.16 -6.53 -19.43
N LYS A 49 13.28 -5.93 -20.63
CA LYS A 49 13.79 -4.56 -20.80
C LYS A 49 12.75 -3.53 -20.38
N ASP A 50 11.48 -3.74 -20.72
CA ASP A 50 10.38 -2.87 -20.32
C ASP A 50 10.15 -2.92 -18.79
N ASP A 51 10.25 -4.10 -18.18
CA ASP A 51 10.15 -4.28 -16.72
C ASP A 51 11.33 -3.63 -15.98
N ARG A 52 12.56 -3.73 -16.51
CA ARG A 52 13.72 -3.03 -15.95
C ARG A 52 13.59 -1.52 -16.07
N ALA A 53 13.14 -1.01 -17.21
CA ALA A 53 12.93 0.44 -17.39
C ALA A 53 11.83 0.97 -16.45
N LYS A 54 10.77 0.19 -16.21
CA LYS A 54 9.72 0.53 -15.25
C LYS A 54 10.24 0.52 -13.81
N ASN A 55 10.97 -0.54 -13.43
CA ASN A 55 11.57 -0.66 -12.10
C ASN A 55 12.62 0.43 -11.84
N ASP A 56 13.45 0.78 -12.82
CA ASP A 56 14.45 1.84 -12.71
C ASP A 56 13.78 3.22 -12.56
N ASN A 57 12.71 3.48 -13.31
CA ASN A 57 11.91 4.69 -13.15
C ASN A 57 11.23 4.76 -11.77
N GLU A 58 10.69 3.64 -11.28
CA GLU A 58 10.13 3.56 -9.92
C GLU A 58 11.20 3.77 -8.85
N ILE A 59 12.41 3.19 -9.00
CA ILE A 59 13.55 3.40 -8.10
C ILE A 59 14.00 4.86 -8.11
N VAL A 60 14.06 5.51 -9.27
CA VAL A 60 14.41 6.94 -9.39
C VAL A 60 13.33 7.80 -8.73
N GLN A 61 12.05 7.53 -8.96
CA GLN A 61 10.96 8.25 -8.31
C GLN A 61 10.94 8.03 -6.79
N LEU A 62 11.20 6.82 -6.32
CA LEU A 62 11.30 6.50 -4.89
C LEU A 62 12.49 7.22 -4.26
N ARG A 63 13.66 7.22 -4.89
CA ARG A 63 14.83 7.99 -4.42
C ARG A 63 14.58 9.49 -4.39
N GLN A 64 13.88 10.03 -5.40
CA GLN A 64 13.47 11.44 -5.42
C GLN A 64 12.45 11.76 -4.31
N LYS A 65 11.50 10.86 -4.04
CA LYS A 65 10.57 11.00 -2.92
C LYS A 65 11.27 10.97 -1.57
N VAL A 66 12.20 10.03 -1.36
CA VAL A 66 13.01 9.95 -0.13
C VAL A 66 13.81 11.24 0.05
N ALA A 67 14.51 11.72 -0.99
CA ALA A 67 15.26 12.96 -0.92
C ALA A 67 14.37 14.19 -0.64
N ASN A 68 13.16 14.24 -1.20
CA ASN A 68 12.22 15.33 -0.95
C ASN A 68 11.64 15.25 0.48
N LEU A 69 11.36 14.06 0.99
CA LEU A 69 10.90 13.85 2.37
C LEU A 69 12.00 14.17 3.38
N GLU A 70 13.25 13.80 3.12
CA GLU A 70 14.41 14.16 3.93
C GLU A 70 14.62 15.68 3.94
N LYS A 71 14.52 16.33 2.78
CA LYS A 71 14.58 17.79 2.69
C LYS A 71 13.45 18.45 3.48
N GLN A 72 12.22 17.95 3.37
CA GLN A 72 11.07 18.44 4.15
C GLN A 72 11.23 18.20 5.65
N LEU A 73 11.85 17.10 6.08
CA LEU A 73 12.16 16.84 7.49
C LEU A 73 13.22 17.81 8.02
N ILE A 74 14.27 18.08 7.24
CA ILE A 74 15.31 19.05 7.60
C ILE A 74 14.74 20.46 7.63
N ASP A 75 13.96 20.86 6.63
CA ASP A 75 13.30 22.17 6.57
C ASP A 75 12.27 22.34 7.70
N SER A 76 11.53 21.27 8.06
CA SER A 76 10.61 21.29 9.21
C SER A 76 11.34 21.35 10.55
N LYS A 77 12.45 20.62 10.69
CA LYS A 77 13.29 20.62 11.90
C LYS A 77 14.04 21.94 12.07
N ALA A 78 14.44 22.58 10.98
CA ALA A 78 15.04 23.91 10.98
C ALA A 78 14.00 24.99 11.36
N LYS A 79 12.74 24.87 10.91
CA LYS A 79 11.65 25.75 11.34
C LYS A 79 11.30 25.59 12.83
N LEU A 80 11.39 24.36 13.36
CA LEU A 80 11.17 24.07 14.79
C LEU A 80 12.30 24.57 15.72
N ALA A 81 13.49 24.87 15.19
CA ALA A 81 14.64 25.30 15.98
C ALA A 81 14.73 26.82 16.20
N THR A 82 13.91 27.62 15.51
CA THR A 82 13.93 29.10 15.60
C THR A 82 12.73 29.71 16.33
N GLU A 83 11.75 28.92 16.74
CA GLU A 83 10.58 29.43 17.47
C GLU A 83 10.50 28.85 18.89
N LYS A 84 10.77 29.72 19.87
CA LYS A 84 10.45 29.54 21.28
C LYS A 84 8.95 29.19 21.40
N PRO A 85 8.53 28.23 22.24
CA PRO A 85 7.18 27.68 22.18
C PRO A 85 6.17 28.75 22.60
N VAL A 86 5.49 29.34 21.62
CA VAL A 86 4.23 30.02 21.85
C VAL A 86 3.17 28.94 21.84
N VAL A 87 2.65 28.65 23.02
CA VAL A 87 1.47 27.80 23.19
C VAL A 87 0.29 28.56 22.58
N THR A 88 0.00 28.30 21.30
CA THR A 88 -1.20 28.80 20.62
C THR A 88 -2.13 27.63 20.38
N ASN A 89 -2.97 27.37 21.39
CA ASN A 89 -3.98 26.33 21.42
C ASN A 89 -5.27 26.76 20.72
N THR A 90 -5.24 27.12 19.42
CA THR A 90 -6.40 27.80 18.81
C THR A 90 -7.17 26.98 17.78
N ALA A 91 -6.56 25.96 17.17
CA ALA A 91 -7.28 24.97 16.38
C ALA A 91 -6.37 23.75 16.35
N LEU A 92 -6.85 22.61 16.86
CA LEU A 92 -6.29 21.30 16.55
C LEU A 92 -5.84 21.31 15.09
N ASN A 93 -4.53 21.16 14.84
CA ASN A 93 -3.91 21.44 13.55
C ASN A 93 -4.78 20.88 12.41
N GLN A 94 -5.52 21.74 11.71
CA GLN A 94 -6.58 21.30 10.80
C GLN A 94 -6.00 20.40 9.70
N ALA A 95 -4.77 20.67 9.27
CA ALA A 95 -4.04 19.82 8.34
C ALA A 95 -3.79 18.43 8.92
N MET A 96 -3.48 18.31 10.21
CA MET A 96 -3.39 17.01 10.88
C MET A 96 -4.75 16.30 10.91
N ILE A 97 -5.83 16.99 11.27
CA ILE A 97 -7.19 16.41 11.26
C ILE A 97 -7.56 15.89 9.88
N ASP A 98 -7.26 16.66 8.83
CA ASP A 98 -7.54 16.28 7.45
C ASP A 98 -6.67 15.09 7.01
N ASN A 99 -5.41 15.04 7.43
CA ASN A 99 -4.54 13.88 7.20
C ASN A 99 -5.04 12.63 7.93
N VAL A 100 -5.53 12.77 9.17
CA VAL A 100 -6.15 11.68 9.91
C VAL A 100 -7.40 11.19 9.19
N LYS A 101 -8.25 12.07 8.65
CA LYS A 101 -9.40 11.64 7.83
C LYS A 101 -8.98 10.94 6.55
N ALA A 102 -7.93 11.41 5.88
CA ALA A 102 -7.46 10.87 4.62
C ALA A 102 -6.96 9.41 4.72
N VAL A 103 -6.42 9.00 5.88
CA VAL A 103 -5.99 7.61 6.06
C VAL A 103 -7.17 6.61 6.03
N PHE A 104 -8.37 7.04 6.43
CA PHE A 104 -9.57 6.19 6.39
C PHE A 104 -10.18 6.12 4.98
N ALA A 105 -10.01 7.17 4.18
CA ALA A 105 -10.43 7.16 2.78
C ALA A 105 -9.57 6.22 1.92
N THR A 106 -8.27 6.11 2.25
CA THR A 106 -7.31 5.27 1.51
C THR A 106 -7.11 3.88 2.12
N GLY A 107 -7.59 3.65 3.36
CA GLY A 107 -7.30 2.45 4.14
C GLY A 107 -5.84 2.35 4.62
N ASN A 108 -4.98 3.31 4.27
CA ASN A 108 -3.59 3.32 4.67
C ASN A 108 -3.42 4.07 5.99
N THR A 109 -3.49 3.37 7.12
CA THR A 109 -3.39 3.97 8.46
C THR A 109 -1.95 4.21 8.93
N GLN A 110 -0.93 3.77 8.20
CA GLN A 110 0.48 3.97 8.58
C GLN A 110 0.85 5.42 8.94
N PRO A 111 0.35 6.46 8.24
CA PRO A 111 0.64 7.84 8.60
C PRO A 111 0.16 8.26 9.99
N LEU A 112 -0.78 7.52 10.61
CA LEU A 112 -1.28 7.84 11.95
C LEU A 112 -0.21 7.77 13.03
N GLU A 113 0.81 6.93 12.87
CA GLU A 113 1.89 6.78 13.85
C GLU A 113 2.59 8.13 14.11
N GLY A 114 2.76 8.95 13.07
CA GLY A 114 3.36 10.28 13.17
C GLY A 114 2.47 11.31 13.87
N TYR A 115 1.18 11.05 14.05
CA TYR A 115 0.22 11.94 14.70
C TYR A 115 -0.12 11.54 16.14
N MET A 116 0.41 10.41 16.60
CA MET A 116 0.18 9.90 17.95
C MET A 116 1.23 10.36 18.96
N THR A 117 0.87 10.33 20.24
CA THR A 117 1.83 10.36 21.35
C THR A 117 2.61 9.05 21.40
N ALA A 118 3.75 9.04 22.10
CA ALA A 118 4.53 7.81 22.28
C ALA A 118 3.76 6.68 22.98
N LYS A 119 2.82 7.07 23.85
CA LYS A 119 1.89 6.23 24.59
C LYS A 119 0.47 6.67 24.26
N VAL A 120 -0.30 5.79 23.64
CA VAL A 120 -1.69 6.01 23.23
C VAL A 120 -2.57 5.08 24.02
N THR A 121 -3.64 5.59 24.62
CA THR A 121 -4.63 4.73 25.28
C THR A 121 -5.62 4.25 24.23
N VAL A 122 -5.73 2.93 24.05
CA VAL A 122 -6.70 2.33 23.13
C VAL A 122 -7.78 1.62 23.95
N ILE A 123 -9.03 1.98 23.69
CA ILE A 123 -10.20 1.43 24.37
C ILE A 123 -11.16 0.87 23.33
N ILE A 124 -11.63 -0.36 23.57
CA ILE A 124 -12.70 -0.98 22.81
C ILE A 124 -13.93 -1.07 23.72
N ALA A 125 -15.09 -0.60 23.24
CA ALA A 125 -16.35 -0.70 23.98
C ALA A 125 -16.66 -2.15 24.39
N ALA A 126 -17.34 -2.32 25.52
CA ALA A 126 -17.70 -3.57 26.19
C ALA A 126 -16.54 -4.45 26.70
N SER A 127 -15.33 -4.37 26.13
CA SER A 127 -14.14 -5.05 26.67
C SER A 127 -13.23 -4.15 27.49
N GLU A 128 -13.48 -2.83 27.44
CA GLU A 128 -12.58 -1.76 27.94
C GLU A 128 -11.14 -1.93 27.45
N GLY A 129 -10.98 -2.64 26.33
CA GLY A 129 -9.76 -3.40 26.06
C GLY A 129 -8.77 -2.69 25.17
N LEU A 130 -7.51 -2.71 25.65
CA LEU A 130 -6.17 -2.71 25.02
C LEU A 130 -5.20 -1.88 25.86
N GLY A 131 -5.70 -0.83 26.52
CA GLY A 131 -4.94 -0.02 27.47
C GLY A 131 -3.87 0.83 26.80
N GLU A 132 -2.76 1.05 27.48
CA GLU A 132 -1.64 1.82 26.93
C GLU A 132 -0.91 1.02 25.83
N ARG A 133 -0.75 1.65 24.67
CA ARG A 133 -0.12 1.10 23.47
C ARG A 133 0.95 2.05 22.96
N THR A 134 1.96 1.52 22.27
CA THR A 134 2.83 2.37 21.45
C THR A 134 2.07 2.90 20.23
N ALA A 135 2.55 3.97 19.61
CA ALA A 135 1.96 4.51 18.39
C ALA A 135 1.86 3.45 17.27
N ALA A 136 2.88 2.61 17.10
CA ALA A 136 2.86 1.51 16.13
C ALA A 136 1.81 0.44 16.46
N GLN A 137 1.68 0.06 17.74
CA GLN A 137 0.65 -0.90 18.19
C GLN A 137 -0.76 -0.34 17.99
N ALA A 138 -1.01 0.89 18.42
CA ALA A 138 -2.29 1.56 18.23
C ALA A 138 -2.63 1.69 16.74
N THR A 139 -1.64 1.98 15.88
CA THR A 139 -1.83 2.02 14.43
C THR A 139 -2.28 0.67 13.88
N ALA A 140 -1.66 -0.43 14.31
CA ALA A 140 -2.05 -1.79 13.89
C ALA A 140 -3.46 -2.17 14.40
N ASP A 141 -3.81 -1.77 15.62
CA ASP A 141 -5.15 -1.98 16.18
C ASP A 141 -6.21 -1.24 15.34
N ILE A 142 -5.94 0.02 14.99
CA ILE A 142 -6.80 0.83 14.12
C ILE A 142 -6.87 0.22 12.71
N THR A 143 -5.76 -0.24 12.12
CA THR A 143 -5.78 -0.91 10.81
C THR A 143 -6.74 -2.09 10.82
N SER A 144 -6.62 -2.93 11.84
CA SER A 144 -7.43 -4.15 11.98
C SER A 144 -8.91 -3.81 12.15
N TYR A 145 -9.21 -2.78 12.94
CA TYR A 145 -10.56 -2.31 13.16
C TYR A 145 -11.19 -1.68 11.90
N VAL A 146 -10.46 -0.79 11.22
CA VAL A 146 -10.91 -0.12 10.00
C VAL A 146 -11.14 -1.11 8.86
N GLY A 147 -10.36 -2.18 8.78
CA GLY A 147 -10.57 -3.25 7.81
C GLY A 147 -11.90 -4.00 7.95
N GLY A 148 -12.58 -3.89 9.11
CA GLY A 148 -13.91 -4.46 9.33
C GLY A 148 -15.07 -3.60 8.83
N ALA A 149 -14.81 -2.35 8.43
CA ALA A 149 -15.83 -1.42 7.97
C ALA A 149 -16.35 -1.81 6.57
N THR A 150 -17.67 -1.87 6.41
CA THR A 150 -18.31 -2.11 5.10
C THR A 150 -18.60 -0.82 4.34
N ASP A 151 -18.75 0.28 5.06
CA ASP A 151 -19.13 1.57 4.50
C ASP A 151 -17.95 2.55 4.55
N ALA A 152 -18.04 3.62 3.77
CA ALA A 152 -17.08 4.72 3.88
C ALA A 152 -17.17 5.37 5.27
N TRP A 153 -16.02 5.75 5.83
CA TRP A 153 -15.96 6.48 7.10
C TRP A 153 -16.45 7.92 6.93
N ASN A 154 -17.42 8.31 7.74
CA ASN A 154 -17.94 9.67 7.83
C ASN A 154 -17.43 10.35 9.11
N PHE A 155 -16.63 11.41 8.95
CA PHE A 155 -16.11 12.25 10.05
C PHE A 155 -16.85 13.60 10.20
N SER A 156 -17.94 13.78 9.46
CA SER A 156 -18.80 14.96 9.48
C SER A 156 -20.17 14.58 10.05
N LEU A 157 -20.17 14.05 11.27
CA LEU A 157 -21.40 13.62 11.95
C LEU A 157 -22.20 14.85 12.43
N PRO A 158 -23.55 14.79 12.40
CA PRO A 158 -24.38 15.84 12.97
C PRO A 158 -24.08 16.05 14.45
N THR A 159 -24.11 17.30 14.92
CA THR A 159 -23.89 17.63 16.33
C THR A 159 -24.85 16.87 17.27
N ALA A 160 -26.10 16.64 16.84
CA ALA A 160 -27.06 15.85 17.60
C ALA A 160 -26.58 14.40 17.84
N THR A 161 -25.93 13.79 16.86
CA THR A 161 -25.34 12.44 16.98
C THR A 161 -24.18 12.42 17.95
N ILE A 162 -23.27 13.40 17.85
CA ILE A 162 -22.15 13.53 18.80
C ILE A 162 -22.66 13.76 20.23
N ASN A 163 -23.69 14.60 20.39
CA ASN A 163 -24.29 14.87 21.69
C ASN A 163 -24.98 13.63 22.28
N ALA A 164 -25.56 12.77 21.46
CA ALA A 164 -26.10 11.48 21.92
C ALA A 164 -24.97 10.60 22.50
N TYR A 165 -23.85 10.43 21.78
CA TYR A 165 -22.71 9.65 22.27
C TYR A 165 -22.08 10.22 23.55
N LYS A 166 -22.06 11.55 23.68
CA LYS A 166 -21.61 12.24 24.91
C LYS A 166 -22.48 11.93 26.13
N SER A 167 -23.75 11.60 25.92
CA SER A 167 -24.72 11.39 26.99
C SER A 167 -24.84 9.94 27.46
N GLY A 168 -24.29 8.98 26.71
CA GLY A 168 -24.30 7.57 27.10
C GLY A 168 -23.09 7.14 27.93
N ASP A 169 -22.99 5.84 28.16
CA ASP A 169 -22.03 5.23 29.11
C ASP A 169 -20.56 5.46 28.71
N TYR A 170 -20.29 5.74 27.43
CA TYR A 170 -18.96 6.02 26.90
C TYR A 170 -18.70 7.51 26.63
N GLY A 171 -19.53 8.41 27.17
CA GLY A 171 -19.47 9.84 26.90
C GLY A 171 -18.10 10.50 27.13
N GLN A 172 -17.32 9.97 28.07
CA GLN A 172 -15.94 10.40 28.36
C GLN A 172 -14.97 10.29 27.18
N TYR A 173 -15.28 9.46 26.17
CA TYR A 173 -14.47 9.31 24.95
C TYR A 173 -14.92 10.21 23.80
N PHE A 174 -15.93 11.06 24.03
CA PHE A 174 -16.42 12.03 23.06
C PHE A 174 -16.31 13.47 23.59
N PRO A 175 -15.19 13.90 24.20
CA PRO A 175 -15.07 15.27 24.69
C PRO A 175 -15.15 16.28 23.55
N ASP A 176 -15.37 17.56 23.90
CA ASP A 176 -15.27 18.64 22.92
C ASP A 176 -13.88 18.64 22.24
N GLY A 177 -13.87 18.79 20.92
CA GLY A 177 -12.65 18.72 20.12
C GLY A 177 -12.20 17.30 19.72
N ALA A 178 -12.89 16.25 20.15
CA ALA A 178 -12.63 14.90 19.65
C ALA A 178 -12.99 14.79 18.15
N LEU A 179 -12.16 14.07 17.40
CA LEU A 179 -12.45 13.72 16.01
C LEU A 179 -13.19 12.38 15.99
N VAL A 180 -14.45 12.40 15.60
CA VAL A 180 -15.34 11.24 15.64
C VAL A 180 -15.69 10.79 14.22
N GLY A 181 -15.46 9.52 13.93
CA GLY A 181 -15.81 8.87 12.68
C GLY A 181 -16.84 7.77 12.89
N LYS A 182 -17.73 7.58 11.90
CA LYS A 182 -18.67 6.46 11.84
C LYS A 182 -18.59 5.78 10.49
N SER A 183 -18.60 4.45 10.48
CA SER A 183 -18.85 3.65 9.28
C SER A 183 -19.85 2.56 9.64
N ASN A 184 -20.99 2.49 8.94
CA ASN A 184 -22.09 1.60 9.31
C ASN A 184 -22.46 1.75 10.80
N ASN A 185 -22.40 0.67 11.60
CA ASN A 185 -22.58 0.70 13.05
C ASN A 185 -21.30 0.91 13.85
N MET A 186 -20.14 1.00 13.20
CA MET A 186 -18.85 1.19 13.84
C MET A 186 -18.59 2.67 14.12
N VAL A 187 -18.04 2.99 15.28
CA VAL A 187 -17.66 4.36 15.66
C VAL A 187 -16.22 4.36 16.18
N ILE A 188 -15.47 5.39 15.79
CA ILE A 188 -14.12 5.65 16.30
C ILE A 188 -14.05 7.10 16.79
N SER A 189 -13.39 7.32 17.91
CA SER A 189 -13.14 8.65 18.46
C SER A 189 -11.66 8.83 18.76
N PHE A 190 -11.11 9.94 18.30
CA PHE A 190 -9.74 10.38 18.58
C PHE A 190 -9.77 11.58 19.50
N THR A 191 -9.11 11.47 20.65
CA THR A 191 -8.83 12.61 21.52
C THR A 191 -7.36 12.98 21.45
N PHE A 192 -7.08 14.24 21.74
CA PHE A 192 -5.77 14.84 21.53
C PHE A 192 -5.25 15.42 22.84
N ASN A 193 -3.92 15.41 23.01
CA ASN A 193 -3.28 16.13 24.10
C ASN A 193 -3.12 17.62 23.79
N ASP A 194 -2.52 18.36 24.72
CA ASP A 194 -2.34 19.82 24.63
C ASP A 194 -1.44 20.28 23.47
N VAL A 195 -0.66 19.37 22.86
CA VAL A 195 0.15 19.65 21.66
C VAL A 195 -0.50 19.13 20.38
N GLY A 196 -1.77 18.71 20.46
CA GLY A 196 -2.57 18.26 19.33
C GLY A 196 -2.19 16.88 18.81
N LYS A 197 -1.48 16.04 19.58
CA LYS A 197 -1.20 14.62 19.20
C LYS A 197 -2.31 13.72 19.72
N ILE A 198 -2.65 12.67 18.96
CA ILE A 198 -3.63 11.66 19.37
C ILE A 198 -3.11 10.97 20.64
N SER A 199 -3.88 11.07 21.73
CA SER A 199 -3.54 10.49 23.03
C SER A 199 -4.46 9.33 23.42
N THR A 200 -5.71 9.35 22.95
CA THR A 200 -6.67 8.25 23.17
C THR A 200 -7.40 7.92 21.87
N VAL A 201 -7.63 6.63 21.68
CA VAL A 201 -8.45 6.08 20.60
C VAL A 201 -9.51 5.21 21.22
N PHE A 202 -10.77 5.55 20.97
CA PHE A 202 -11.91 4.74 21.39
C PHE A 202 -12.58 4.12 20.15
N MET A 203 -12.93 2.84 20.23
CA MET A 203 -13.52 2.08 19.12
C MET A 203 -14.73 1.27 19.61
N THR A 204 -15.80 1.24 18.83
CA THR A 204 -16.95 0.35 19.07
C THR A 204 -17.50 -0.21 17.77
N ASN A 205 -17.75 -1.52 17.73
CA ASN A 205 -18.39 -2.16 16.58
C ASN A 205 -19.91 -1.89 16.51
N SER A 206 -20.49 -1.25 17.54
CA SER A 206 -21.92 -0.93 17.60
C SER A 206 -22.18 0.41 18.25
N ALA A 207 -22.73 1.35 17.47
CA ALA A 207 -23.20 2.65 17.94
C ALA A 207 -24.37 2.53 18.92
N GLN A 208 -25.02 1.36 19.03
CA GLN A 208 -26.08 1.11 20.01
C GLN A 208 -25.54 0.97 21.44
N LEU A 209 -24.24 0.77 21.59
CA LEU A 209 -23.57 0.73 22.89
C LEU A 209 -23.20 2.13 23.42
N LEU A 210 -23.40 3.18 22.62
CA LEU A 210 -22.95 4.55 22.90
C LEU A 210 -24.04 5.45 23.46
#